data_AF-A0A023FF10-F1
#
_entry.id   AF-A0A023FF10-F1
#
_cell.length_a   1.000
_cell.length_b   1.000
_cell.length_c   1.000
_cell.angle_alpha   90.00
_cell.angle_beta   90.00
_cell.angle_gamma   90.00
#
_symmetry.space_group_name_H-M   'P 1'
#
loop_
_entity.id
_entity.type
_entity.pdbx_description
1 polymer ?
#
loop_
_entity_poly.entity_id
_entity_poly.type
_entity_poly.pdbx_seq_one_letter_code
_entity_poly.pdbx_strand_id
1 'polypeptide(L)'
;MMRSLIFLTLLAFVAGTLVLVTAAKESKGIIFSFSTKKGERISITEEEFDAYKHECPHEEPEKCYYKNNTACFCRPKFFGYNREERHFYSPLNNECFKFTHIDNGCNSFNSRRECLKSCKRGTRPGPQMPLKNRNKNRV
;
A
#
# COMPACT_ATOMS: atom_id res chain seq x y z
N MET A 1 -4.06 5.21 -52.59
CA MET A 1 -5.05 5.07 -51.50
C MET A 1 -4.61 4.15 -50.35
N MET A 2 -3.92 3.01 -50.59
CA MET A 2 -3.52 2.05 -49.53
C MET A 2 -2.52 2.56 -48.46
N ARG A 3 -1.64 3.52 -48.80
CA ARG A 3 -0.66 4.05 -47.83
C ARG A 3 -1.31 4.73 -46.63
N SER A 4 -2.45 5.40 -46.82
CA SER A 4 -3.17 6.12 -45.76
C SER A 4 -3.70 5.19 -44.66
N LEU A 5 -4.18 4.00 -45.04
CA LEU A 5 -4.71 3.01 -44.09
C LEU A 5 -3.62 2.43 -43.18
N ILE A 6 -2.40 2.24 -43.71
CA ILE A 6 -1.26 1.71 -42.94
C ILE A 6 -0.79 2.74 -41.90
N PHE A 7 -0.75 4.03 -42.25
CA PHE A 7 -0.39 5.07 -41.30
C PHE A 7 -1.44 5.25 -40.19
N LEU A 8 -2.73 5.13 -40.53
CA LEU A 8 -3.82 5.18 -39.55
C LEU A 8 -3.78 4.01 -38.57
N THR A 9 -3.52 2.78 -39.04
CA THR A 9 -3.41 1.62 -38.14
C THR A 9 -2.17 1.71 -37.25
N LEU A 10 -1.04 2.19 -37.77
CA LEU A 10 0.18 2.40 -36.97
C LEU A 10 -0.04 3.47 -35.89
N LEU A 11 -0.69 4.59 -36.24
CA LEU A 11 -1.04 5.65 -35.28
C LEU A 11 -2.01 5.15 -34.20
N ALA A 12 -3.05 4.41 -34.59
CA ALA A 12 -3.98 3.81 -33.63
C ALA A 12 -3.29 2.84 -32.68
N PHE A 13 -2.34 2.04 -33.19
CA PHE A 13 -1.54 1.11 -32.38
C PHE A 13 -0.61 1.85 -31.41
N VAL A 14 0.09 2.89 -31.86
CA VAL A 14 0.96 3.72 -30.99
C VAL A 14 0.13 4.44 -29.93
N ALA A 15 -1.01 5.02 -30.29
CA ALA A 15 -1.90 5.65 -29.32
C ALA A 15 -2.42 4.64 -28.27
N GLY A 16 -2.81 3.43 -28.71
CA GLY A 16 -3.24 2.35 -27.82
C GLY A 16 -2.15 1.91 -26.84
N THR A 17 -0.92 1.75 -27.31
CA THR A 17 0.21 1.35 -26.44
C THR A 17 0.58 2.44 -25.43
N LEU A 18 0.52 3.72 -25.81
CA LEU A 18 0.75 4.83 -24.89
C LEU A 18 -0.30 4.87 -23.77
N VAL A 19 -1.58 4.68 -24.10
CA VAL A 19 -2.67 4.62 -23.10
C VAL A 19 -2.45 3.47 -22.12
N LEU A 20 -2.11 2.28 -22.62
CA LEU A 20 -1.80 1.11 -21.78
C LEU A 20 -0.62 1.36 -20.85
N VAL A 21 0.46 1.97 -21.34
CA VAL A 21 1.65 2.30 -20.53
C VAL A 21 1.31 3.32 -19.46
N THR A 22 0.48 4.33 -19.75
CA THR A 22 0.05 5.31 -18.76
C THR A 22 -0.79 4.68 -17.65
N ALA A 23 -1.75 3.82 -18.00
CA ALA A 23 -2.59 3.12 -17.03
C ALA A 23 -1.76 2.15 -16.15
N ALA A 24 -0.78 1.45 -16.73
CA ALA A 24 0.13 0.57 -15.98
C ALA A 24 1.06 1.35 -15.05
N LYS A 25 1.37 2.61 -15.35
CA LYS A 25 2.20 3.47 -14.49
C LYS A 25 1.40 3.99 -13.30
N GLU A 26 0.12 4.31 -13.47
CA GLU A 26 -0.76 4.76 -12.38
C GLU A 26 -1.12 3.65 -11.38
N SER A 27 -1.13 2.39 -11.81
CA SER A 27 -1.34 1.24 -10.91
C SER A 27 -0.08 0.78 -10.18
N LYS A 28 1.10 1.30 -10.56
CA LYS A 28 2.37 0.94 -9.96
C LYS A 28 2.40 1.38 -8.50
N GLY A 29 2.61 0.44 -7.59
CA GLY A 29 2.67 0.68 -6.15
C GLY A 29 1.36 0.41 -5.41
N ILE A 30 0.21 0.26 -6.09
CA ILE A 30 -1.03 -0.14 -5.42
C ILE A 30 -1.00 -1.65 -5.15
N ILE A 31 -1.10 -2.05 -3.88
CA ILE A 31 -1.18 -3.46 -3.46
C ILE A 31 -2.61 -3.96 -3.64
N PHE A 32 -3.58 -3.22 -3.10
CA PHE A 32 -5.02 -3.48 -3.29
C PHE A 32 -5.85 -2.23 -3.00
N SER A 33 -7.06 -2.20 -3.54
CA SER A 33 -8.07 -1.20 -3.20
C SER A 33 -9.31 -1.88 -2.63
N PHE A 34 -9.98 -1.24 -1.68
CA PHE A 34 -11.30 -1.66 -1.19
C PHE A 34 -12.21 -0.46 -1.01
N SER A 35 -13.52 -0.72 -1.06
CA SER A 35 -14.55 0.29 -0.83
C SER A 35 -15.00 0.25 0.61
N THR A 36 -15.08 1.42 1.26
CA THR A 36 -15.68 1.54 2.59
C THR A 36 -17.20 1.43 2.51
N LYS A 37 -17.85 1.28 3.67
CA LYS A 37 -19.33 1.33 3.77
C LYS A 37 -19.93 2.64 3.26
N LYS A 38 -19.14 3.71 3.17
CA LYS A 38 -19.56 5.02 2.65
C LYS A 38 -19.32 5.18 1.15
N GLY A 39 -18.80 4.15 0.47
CA GLY A 39 -18.46 4.18 -0.95
C GLY A 39 -17.11 4.82 -1.28
N GLU A 40 -16.34 5.23 -0.27
CA GLU A 40 -14.99 5.76 -0.47
C GLU A 40 -14.03 4.64 -0.86
N ARG A 41 -13.21 4.88 -1.88
CA ARG A 41 -12.18 3.93 -2.33
C ARG A 41 -10.88 4.20 -1.58
N ILE A 42 -10.48 3.27 -0.72
CA ILE A 42 -9.18 3.28 -0.05
C ILE A 42 -8.22 2.41 -0.85
N SER A 43 -7.01 2.90 -1.10
CA SER A 43 -5.94 2.13 -1.73
C SER A 43 -4.77 2.00 -0.76
N ILE A 44 -4.28 0.77 -0.63
CA ILE A 44 -3.10 0.39 0.15
C ILE A 44 -1.94 0.34 -0.84
N THR A 45 -0.86 1.06 -0.54
CA THR A 45 0.25 1.31 -1.46
C THR A 45 1.56 0.85 -0.86
N GLU A 46 2.50 0.35 -1.67
CA GLU A 46 3.81 -0.09 -1.19
C GLU A 46 4.56 1.01 -0.44
N GLU A 47 4.40 2.26 -0.87
CA GLU A 47 5.08 3.43 -0.31
C GLU A 47 4.56 3.84 1.09
N GLU A 48 3.44 3.29 1.56
CA GLU A 48 2.94 3.60 2.91
C GLU A 48 3.77 2.92 4.01
N PHE A 49 4.54 1.90 3.63
CA PHE A 49 5.33 1.06 4.53
C PHE A 49 6.82 1.39 4.38
N ASP A 50 7.26 2.44 5.06
CA ASP A 50 8.58 3.04 4.91
C ASP A 50 9.61 2.58 5.97
N ALA A 51 9.31 1.53 6.75
CA ALA A 51 10.28 0.96 7.69
C ALA A 51 11.49 0.35 6.96
N TYR A 52 12.68 0.58 7.52
CA TYR A 52 13.91 -0.04 7.03
C TYR A 52 13.90 -1.54 7.32
N LYS A 53 14.62 -2.32 6.51
CA LYS A 53 14.69 -3.79 6.64
C LYS A 53 15.09 -4.26 8.05
N HIS A 54 15.98 -3.55 8.72
CA HIS A 54 16.42 -3.89 10.08
C HIS A 54 15.36 -3.61 11.16
N GLU A 55 14.35 -2.79 10.86
CA GLU A 55 13.20 -2.53 11.74
C GLU A 55 12.13 -3.63 11.63
N CYS A 56 12.25 -4.52 10.64
CA CYS A 56 11.24 -5.53 10.28
C CYS A 56 11.80 -6.96 10.32
N PRO A 57 12.03 -7.54 11.51
CA PRO A 57 12.41 -8.94 11.65
C PRO A 57 11.23 -9.88 11.33
N HIS A 58 10.87 -10.01 10.04
CA HIS A 58 9.65 -10.70 9.60
C HIS A 58 9.58 -12.19 9.93
N GLU A 59 10.70 -12.84 10.22
CA GLU A 59 10.77 -14.26 10.60
C GLU A 59 10.73 -14.46 12.11
N GLU A 60 10.92 -13.39 12.87
CA GLU A 60 11.01 -13.41 14.32
C GLU A 60 10.05 -12.36 14.89
N PRO A 61 8.72 -12.61 14.87
CA PRO A 61 7.72 -11.64 15.28
C PRO A 61 7.89 -11.16 16.74
N GLU A 62 8.54 -11.96 17.58
CA GLU A 62 8.91 -11.61 18.96
C GLU A 62 9.97 -10.49 19.03
N LYS A 63 10.76 -10.30 17.96
CA LYS A 63 11.77 -9.25 17.84
C LYS A 63 11.22 -7.93 17.29
N CYS A 64 9.93 -7.86 16.96
CA CYS A 64 9.33 -6.64 16.43
C CYS A 64 9.28 -5.53 17.49
N TYR A 65 9.83 -4.36 17.16
CA TYR A 65 9.96 -3.25 18.11
C TYR A 65 8.77 -2.28 18.02
N TYR A 66 7.80 -2.43 18.92
CA TYR A 66 6.59 -1.59 18.95
C TYR A 66 6.70 -0.36 19.85
N LYS A 67 7.74 -0.24 20.70
CA LYS A 67 7.87 0.88 21.65
C LYS A 67 7.92 2.26 20.97
N ASN A 68 8.43 2.31 19.74
CA ASN A 68 8.49 3.51 18.89
C ASN A 68 7.60 3.39 17.64
N ASN A 69 6.68 2.41 17.61
CA ASN A 69 5.82 2.08 16.47
C ASN A 69 6.53 1.74 15.15
N THR A 70 7.85 1.55 15.11
CA THR A 70 8.59 1.30 13.86
C THR A 70 8.11 0.03 13.15
N ALA A 71 7.79 -1.02 13.93
CA ALA A 71 7.16 -2.24 13.46
C ALA A 71 5.83 -2.03 12.70
N CYS A 72 5.09 -0.97 13.01
CA CYS A 72 3.81 -0.64 12.37
C CYS A 72 3.96 -0.06 10.96
N PHE A 73 5.16 0.39 10.61
CA PHE A 73 5.52 0.88 9.28
C PHE A 73 6.16 -0.23 8.42
N CYS A 74 6.31 -1.44 8.95
CA CYS A 74 6.73 -2.60 8.17
C CYS A 74 5.64 -3.01 7.19
N ARG A 75 6.05 -3.38 5.97
CA ARG A 75 5.14 -3.95 4.98
C ARG A 75 4.66 -5.32 5.45
N PRO A 76 3.35 -5.56 5.57
CA PRO A 76 2.83 -6.90 5.80
C PRO A 76 3.19 -7.83 4.64
N LYS A 77 3.43 -9.11 4.95
CA LYS A 77 3.60 -10.17 3.94
C LYS A 77 2.22 -10.53 3.35
N PHE A 78 1.71 -9.67 2.47
CA PHE A 78 0.46 -9.89 1.75
C PHE A 78 0.59 -11.06 0.77
N PHE A 79 -0.55 -11.69 0.47
CA PHE A 79 -0.66 -12.84 -0.44
C PHE A 79 0.18 -14.05 0.01
N GLY A 80 0.30 -14.21 1.33
CA GLY A 80 0.94 -15.36 1.97
C GLY A 80 0.11 -16.63 1.92
N TYR A 81 0.62 -17.70 2.52
CA TYR A 81 -0.07 -18.98 2.60
C TYR A 81 -1.12 -19.02 3.73
N ASN A 82 -1.03 -18.11 4.70
CA ASN A 82 -1.97 -18.08 5.82
C ASN A 82 -3.38 -17.71 5.38
N ARG A 83 -4.34 -18.62 5.55
CA ARG A 83 -5.75 -18.40 5.17
C ARG A 83 -6.57 -17.67 6.22
N GLU A 84 -6.01 -17.46 7.41
CA GLU A 84 -6.69 -16.79 8.50
C GLU A 84 -6.86 -15.29 8.21
N GLU A 85 -7.95 -14.75 8.75
CA GLU A 85 -8.20 -13.32 8.72
C GLU A 85 -7.32 -12.64 9.76
N ARG A 86 -6.44 -11.75 9.29
CA ARG A 86 -5.54 -10.98 10.15
C ARG A 86 -5.77 -9.49 9.96
N HIS A 87 -5.15 -8.72 10.84
CA HIS A 87 -5.23 -7.27 10.83
C HIS A 87 -3.85 -6.67 10.59
N PHE A 88 -3.78 -5.55 9.88
CA PHE A 88 -2.56 -4.78 9.69
C PHE A 88 -2.86 -3.29 9.85
N TYR A 89 -1.88 -2.51 10.25
CA TYR A 89 -1.98 -1.06 10.36
C TYR A 89 -1.56 -0.41 9.03
N SER A 90 -2.39 0.50 8.53
CA SER A 90 -2.07 1.38 7.40
C SER A 90 -1.67 2.75 7.96
N PRO A 91 -0.40 3.16 7.81
CA PRO A 91 0.08 4.45 8.31
C PRO A 91 -0.62 5.65 7.67
N LEU A 92 -0.86 5.62 6.36
CA LEU A 92 -1.50 6.73 5.63
C LEU A 92 -2.95 6.94 6.06
N ASN A 93 -3.68 5.86 6.31
CA ASN A 93 -5.08 5.91 6.74
C ASN A 93 -5.22 5.99 8.27
N ASN A 94 -4.13 5.81 9.01
CA ASN A 94 -4.09 5.75 10.48
C ASN A 94 -5.14 4.78 11.06
N GLU A 95 -5.33 3.65 10.40
CA GLU A 95 -6.34 2.66 10.76
C GLU A 95 -5.82 1.23 10.61
N CYS A 96 -6.41 0.32 11.39
CA CYS A 96 -6.18 -1.12 11.26
C CYS A 96 -7.23 -1.73 10.35
N PHE A 97 -6.78 -2.30 9.22
CA PHE A 97 -7.62 -3.01 8.27
C PHE A 97 -7.51 -4.51 8.46
N LYS A 98 -8.53 -5.21 7.96
CA LYS A 98 -8.61 -6.66 7.93
C LYS A 98 -8.30 -7.15 6.53
N PHE A 99 -7.53 -8.22 6.41
CA PHE A 99 -7.22 -8.84 5.12
C PHE A 99 -7.00 -10.34 5.33
N THR A 100 -7.37 -11.13 4.33
CA THR A 100 -7.04 -12.56 4.26
C THR A 100 -5.68 -12.72 3.58
N HIS A 101 -4.95 -13.81 3.84
CA HIS A 101 -3.66 -14.05 3.17
C HIS A 101 -2.57 -13.07 3.59
N ILE A 102 -2.53 -12.70 4.88
CA ILE A 102 -1.35 -12.06 5.48
C ILE A 102 -0.59 -13.11 6.29
N ASP A 103 0.69 -13.31 6.01
CA ASP A 103 1.54 -14.17 6.83
C ASP A 103 2.00 -13.47 8.13
N ASN A 104 2.65 -14.22 9.01
CA ASN A 104 3.22 -13.67 10.24
C ASN A 104 4.31 -12.63 9.94
N GLY A 105 4.35 -11.58 10.75
CA GLY A 105 5.33 -10.49 10.64
C GLY A 105 4.99 -9.33 11.58
N CYS A 106 5.82 -8.28 11.56
CA CYS A 106 5.69 -7.14 12.49
C CYS A 106 4.46 -6.26 12.31
N ASN A 107 3.84 -6.25 11.13
CA ASN A 107 2.60 -5.52 10.89
C ASN A 107 1.47 -6.50 10.54
N SER A 108 1.31 -7.54 11.38
CA SER A 108 0.37 -8.63 11.16
C SER A 108 -0.15 -9.16 12.49
N PHE A 109 -1.38 -8.80 12.82
CA PHE A 109 -1.98 -9.00 14.14
C PHE A 109 -3.18 -9.97 14.07
N ASN A 110 -3.40 -10.72 15.14
CA ASN A 110 -4.51 -11.66 15.23
C ASN A 110 -5.86 -10.94 15.43
N SER A 111 -5.84 -9.72 15.97
CA SER A 111 -7.07 -8.95 16.21
C SER A 111 -6.93 -7.46 15.94
N ARG A 112 -8.05 -6.81 15.59
CA ARG A 112 -8.11 -5.34 15.47
C ARG A 112 -7.67 -4.66 16.76
N ARG A 113 -8.06 -5.20 17.93
CA ARG A 113 -7.70 -4.64 19.25
C ARG A 113 -6.20 -4.62 19.47
N GLU A 114 -5.52 -5.72 19.12
CA GLU A 114 -4.06 -5.86 19.22
C GLU A 114 -3.33 -4.89 18.29
N CYS A 115 -3.80 -4.78 17.04
CA CYS A 115 -3.27 -3.81 16.07
C CYS A 115 -3.41 -2.37 16.60
N LEU A 116 -4.59 -1.98 17.09
CA LEU A 116 -4.81 -0.63 17.62
C LEU A 116 -3.98 -0.37 18.89
N LYS A 117 -3.84 -1.36 19.78
CA LYS A 117 -3.02 -1.23 20.99
C LYS A 117 -1.54 -1.01 20.63
N SER A 118 -1.05 -1.68 19.59
CA SER A 118 0.37 -1.66 19.20
C SER A 118 0.72 -0.47 18.32
N CYS A 119 -0.18 -0.03 17.44
CA CYS A 119 0.14 0.94 16.38
C CYS A 119 -0.65 2.25 16.46
N LYS A 120 -1.87 2.23 17.01
CA LYS A 120 -2.72 3.42 17.02
C LYS A 120 -2.31 4.33 18.18
N ARG A 121 -1.23 5.11 18.02
CA ARG A 121 -0.89 6.26 18.88
C ARG A 121 0.36 7.06 18.54
N GLY A 122 1.07 6.81 17.44
CA GLY A 122 2.30 7.58 17.18
C GLY A 122 2.52 7.95 15.73
N THR A 123 2.79 9.23 15.52
CA THR A 123 3.55 9.75 14.39
C THR A 123 4.85 8.95 14.29
N ARG A 124 5.26 8.55 13.07
CA ARG A 124 6.57 7.93 12.84
C ARG A 124 7.65 8.81 13.50
N PRO A 125 8.52 8.28 14.39
CA PRO A 125 9.63 9.06 14.92
C PRO A 125 10.74 9.26 13.86
N GLY A 126 10.48 10.12 12.85
CA GLY A 126 11.42 10.68 11.85
C GLY A 126 12.06 9.72 10.80
N PRO A 127 12.63 10.23 9.67
CA PRO A 127 12.49 11.57 9.08
C PRO A 127 11.49 11.62 7.91
N GLN A 128 10.71 12.71 7.89
CA GLN A 128 9.93 13.33 6.81
C GLN A 128 9.43 12.46 5.64
N MET A 129 8.10 12.36 5.53
CA MET A 129 7.48 12.16 4.22
C MET A 129 7.96 13.27 3.26
N PRO A 130 8.33 12.99 2.00
CA PRO A 130 8.32 14.02 0.98
C PRO A 130 6.87 14.51 0.86
N LEU A 131 6.64 15.77 1.26
CA LEU A 131 5.42 16.52 0.96
C LEU A 131 5.23 16.56 -0.55
N LYS A 132 4.53 15.58 -1.14
CA LYS A 132 4.04 15.71 -2.51
C LYS A 132 2.52 15.50 -2.52
N ASN A 133 1.85 16.61 -2.82
CA ASN A 133 0.44 16.77 -3.17
C ASN A 133 -0.58 17.02 -2.04
N ARG A 134 -0.34 18.04 -1.20
CA ARG A 134 -1.45 18.79 -0.56
C ARG A 134 -1.94 20.02 -1.34
N ASN A 135 -1.33 20.36 -2.48
CA ASN A 135 -1.73 21.51 -3.31
C ASN A 135 -2.33 21.08 -4.65
N LYS A 136 -3.54 20.51 -4.64
CA LYS A 136 -4.35 20.42 -5.86
C LYS A 136 -5.81 20.87 -5.69
N ASN A 137 -6.15 21.62 -4.64
CA ASN A 137 -7.48 22.22 -4.44
C ASN A 137 -7.43 23.61 -3.78
N ARG A 138 -6.58 24.52 -4.30
CA ARG A 138 -6.75 25.98 -4.14
C ARG A 138 -6.23 26.66 -5.41
N VAL A 139 -7.08 26.70 -6.42
CA VAL A 139 -7.20 27.79 -7.39
C VAL A 139 -8.68 28.08 -7.51
#